data_AF-A0A1V6FKY7-F1
#
_entry.id   AF-A0A1V6FKY7-F1
#
_cell.length_a   1.000
_cell.length_b   1.000
_cell.length_c   1.000
_cell.angle_alpha   90.00
_cell.angle_beta   90.00
_cell.angle_gamma   90.00
#
_symmetry.space_group_name_H-M   'P 1'
#
loop_
_entity.id
_entity.type
_entity.pdbx_description
1 polymer ?
#
loop_
_entity_poly.entity_id
_entity_poly.type
_entity_poly.pdbx_seq_one_letter_code
_entity_poly.pdbx_strand_id
1 'polypeptide(L)'
;MTDFKNIKTRYVRDKLKGLEYNEGNKQYIQDLMFIERVVSGERINYIAGMSYESKKREYQTEFNEIYTELDPEGYKEYLENEEQRMKKLKESRKQHEQRMVEEEEISRKSWGEVKRE
;
A
#
# COMPACT_ATOMS: atom_id res chain seq x y z
N MET A 1 0.16 8.12 26.02
CA MET A 1 -0.52 6.83 26.23
C MET A 1 -1.56 6.67 25.15
N THR A 2 -1.60 5.52 24.49
CA THR A 2 -2.58 5.22 23.44
C THR A 2 -3.96 5.05 24.07
N ASP A 3 -4.95 5.82 23.64
CA ASP A 3 -6.30 5.78 24.20
C ASP A 3 -7.15 4.72 23.49
N PHE A 4 -7.17 3.51 24.06
CA PHE A 4 -7.93 2.36 23.53
C PHE A 4 -9.45 2.58 23.55
N LYS A 5 -9.96 3.65 24.17
CA LYS A 5 -11.40 3.96 24.17
C LYS A 5 -11.93 4.42 22.82
N ASN A 6 -11.05 4.89 21.93
CA ASN A 6 -11.44 5.47 20.64
C ASN A 6 -11.42 4.45 19.48
N ILE A 7 -11.36 3.16 19.78
CA ILE A 7 -11.37 2.10 18.76
C ILE A 7 -12.77 1.92 18.21
N LYS A 8 -12.93 2.24 16.93
CA LYS A 8 -14.20 2.28 16.20
C LYS A 8 -14.58 0.92 15.64
N THR A 9 -13.63 0.17 15.11
CA THR A 9 -13.90 -1.13 14.50
C THR A 9 -14.04 -2.24 15.54
N ARG A 10 -15.01 -3.13 15.34
CA ARG A 10 -15.13 -4.39 16.04
C ARG A 10 -13.91 -5.26 15.75
N TYR A 11 -13.40 -5.24 14.52
CA TYR A 11 -12.20 -5.99 14.14
C TYR A 11 -11.04 -5.74 15.10
N VAL A 12 -10.65 -4.47 15.30
CA VAL A 12 -9.54 -4.13 16.20
C VAL A 12 -9.88 -4.48 17.65
N ARG A 13 -11.11 -4.25 18.11
CA ARG A 13 -11.53 -4.63 19.48
C ARG A 13 -11.42 -6.13 19.75
N ASP A 14 -11.79 -6.97 18.78
CA ASP A 14 -11.76 -8.41 18.96
C ASP A 14 -10.33 -8.96 18.86
N LYS A 15 -9.51 -8.38 17.97
CA LYS A 15 -8.05 -8.64 17.97
C LYS A 15 -7.41 -8.32 19.32
N LEU A 16 -7.81 -7.25 19.99
CA LEU A 16 -7.26 -6.89 21.31
C LEU A 16 -7.57 -7.89 22.41
N LYS A 17 -8.76 -8.49 22.39
CA LYS A 17 -9.17 -9.45 23.43
C LYS A 17 -8.35 -10.73 23.41
N GLY A 18 -7.77 -11.08 22.26
CA GLY A 18 -6.99 -12.31 22.07
C GLY A 18 -5.47 -12.16 22.24
N LEU A 19 -4.97 -10.97 22.54
CA LEU A 19 -3.52 -10.71 22.59
C LEU A 19 -2.99 -10.65 24.03
N GLU A 20 -1.88 -11.34 24.27
CA GLU A 20 -1.10 -11.18 25.49
C GLU A 20 -0.40 -9.81 25.54
N TYR A 21 -0.24 -9.25 26.72
CA TYR A 21 0.37 -7.93 26.88
C TYR A 21 1.90 -8.00 26.83
N ASN A 22 2.48 -7.92 25.63
CA ASN A 22 3.93 -7.84 25.39
C ASN A 22 4.28 -6.66 24.45
N GLU A 23 5.57 -6.32 24.32
CA GLU A 23 6.00 -5.17 23.51
C GLU A 23 5.65 -5.28 22.03
N GLY A 24 5.78 -6.47 21.43
CA GLY A 24 5.41 -6.70 20.03
C GLY A 24 3.91 -6.45 19.80
N ASN A 25 3.07 -6.96 20.70
CA ASN A 25 1.63 -6.76 20.63
C ASN A 25 1.24 -5.30 20.87
N LYS A 26 1.96 -4.56 21.74
CA LYS A 26 1.71 -3.11 21.91
C LYS A 26 1.94 -2.34 20.62
N GLN A 27 3.05 -2.60 19.91
CA GLN A 27 3.34 -1.91 18.65
C GLN A 27 2.30 -2.26 17.58
N TYR A 28 2.01 -3.55 17.43
CA TYR A 28 0.98 -4.04 16.51
C TYR A 28 -0.36 -3.31 16.73
N ILE A 29 -0.81 -3.23 17.98
CA ILE A 29 -2.06 -2.56 18.33
C ILE A 29 -2.02 -1.06 17.98
N GLN A 30 -0.92 -0.39 18.29
CA GLN A 30 -0.75 1.02 17.95
C GLN A 30 -0.83 1.25 16.44
N ASP A 31 -0.28 0.33 15.67
CA ASP A 31 -0.30 0.38 14.21
C ASP A 31 -1.71 0.17 13.65
N LEU A 32 -2.47 -0.78 14.21
CA LEU A 32 -3.89 -0.97 13.86
C LEU A 32 -4.74 0.26 14.19
N MET A 33 -4.55 0.85 15.37
CA MET A 33 -5.26 2.07 15.75
C MET A 33 -4.87 3.25 14.88
N PHE A 34 -3.61 3.32 14.44
CA PHE A 34 -3.17 4.35 13.51
C PHE A 34 -3.81 4.18 12.13
N ILE A 35 -3.87 2.95 11.59
CA ILE A 35 -4.58 2.66 10.34
C ILE A 35 -6.06 3.08 10.46
N GLU A 36 -6.74 2.66 11.52
CA GLU A 36 -8.16 2.97 11.74
C GLU A 36 -8.44 4.48 11.78
N ARG A 37 -7.56 5.25 12.43
CA ARG A 37 -7.63 6.71 12.49
C ARG A 37 -7.51 7.37 11.12
N VAL A 38 -6.55 6.93 10.32
CA VAL A 38 -6.33 7.48 8.97
C VAL A 38 -7.51 7.16 8.06
N VAL A 39 -7.99 5.92 8.08
CA VAL A 39 -9.17 5.49 7.31
C VAL A 39 -10.43 6.25 7.73
N SER A 40 -10.54 6.57 9.03
CA SER A 40 -11.62 7.42 9.55
C SER A 40 -11.59 8.89 9.07
N GLY A 41 -10.63 9.28 8.23
CA GLY A 41 -10.50 10.64 7.71
C GLY A 41 -9.65 11.58 8.56
N GLU A 42 -8.87 11.06 9.52
CA GLU A 42 -7.93 11.91 10.26
C GLU A 42 -6.81 12.42 9.35
N ARG A 43 -6.62 13.74 9.34
CA ARG A 43 -5.55 14.36 8.55
C ARG A 43 -4.19 14.01 9.14
N ILE A 44 -3.29 13.52 8.29
CA ILE A 44 -1.92 13.18 8.64
C ILE A 44 -0.92 14.02 7.85
N ASN A 45 0.24 14.28 8.45
CA ASN A 45 1.36 14.91 7.75
C ASN A 45 2.05 13.91 6.81
N TYR A 46 2.97 14.41 5.98
CA TYR A 46 3.68 13.60 4.98
C TYR A 46 4.43 12.39 5.57
N ILE A 47 5.15 12.58 6.69
CA ILE A 47 5.92 11.51 7.35
C ILE A 47 4.98 10.41 7.86
N ALA A 48 3.87 10.81 8.48
CA ALA A 48 2.83 9.90 8.91
C ALA A 48 2.17 9.19 7.71
N GLY A 49 2.02 9.87 6.55
CA GLY A 49 1.57 9.26 5.31
C GLY A 49 2.49 8.14 4.80
N MET A 50 3.80 8.35 4.83
CA MET A 50 4.77 7.32 4.48
C MET A 50 4.70 6.12 5.44
N SER A 51 4.59 6.40 6.74
CA SER A 51 4.40 5.38 7.77
C SER A 51 3.10 4.59 7.56
N TYR A 52 2.02 5.27 7.17
CA TYR A 52 0.73 4.66 6.87
C TYR A 52 0.83 3.71 5.67
N GLU A 53 1.44 4.15 4.56
CA GLU A 53 1.63 3.29 3.38
C GLU A 53 2.50 2.06 3.70
N SER A 54 3.51 2.20 4.55
CA SER A 54 4.31 1.06 5.02
C SER A 54 3.46 0.07 5.83
N LYS A 55 2.71 0.57 6.82
CA LYS A 55 1.87 -0.24 7.71
C LYS A 55 0.72 -0.92 6.98
N LYS A 56 0.12 -0.22 6.01
CA LYS A 56 -0.91 -0.77 5.12
C LYS A 56 -0.41 -1.97 4.32
N ARG A 57 0.87 -1.95 3.89
CA ARG A 57 1.49 -3.11 3.21
C ARG A 57 1.79 -4.25 4.17
N GLU A 58 2.27 -3.93 5.37
CA GLU A 58 2.61 -4.92 6.40
C GLU A 58 1.37 -5.62 6.96
N TYR A 59 0.30 -4.87 7.21
CA TYR A 59 -0.96 -5.31 7.81
C TYR A 59 -2.11 -5.28 6.80
N GLN A 60 -1.88 -5.85 5.61
CA GLN A 60 -2.84 -5.75 4.49
C GLN A 60 -4.20 -6.35 4.83
N THR A 61 -4.21 -7.51 5.50
CA THR A 61 -5.46 -8.18 5.89
C THR A 61 -6.24 -7.33 6.88
N GLU A 62 -5.58 -6.84 7.92
CA GLU A 62 -6.17 -5.98 8.93
C GLU A 62 -6.68 -4.66 8.34
N PHE A 63 -5.91 -4.05 7.43
CA PHE A 63 -6.32 -2.86 6.71
C PHE A 63 -7.63 -3.07 5.94
N ASN A 64 -7.74 -4.18 5.20
CA ASN A 64 -8.95 -4.49 4.44
C ASN A 64 -10.17 -4.65 5.36
N GLU A 65 -10.02 -5.37 6.47
CA GLU A 65 -11.09 -5.56 7.46
C GLU A 65 -11.50 -4.22 8.12
N ILE A 66 -10.52 -3.42 8.54
CA ILE A 66 -10.75 -2.11 9.14
C ILE A 66 -11.46 -1.17 8.17
N TYR A 67 -11.01 -1.10 6.92
CA TYR A 67 -11.59 -0.21 5.91
C TYR A 67 -13.00 -0.67 5.52
N THR A 68 -13.18 -1.97 5.28
CA THR A 68 -14.51 -2.51 4.95
C THR A 68 -15.52 -2.23 6.07
N GLU A 69 -15.10 -2.28 7.34
CA GLU A 69 -15.99 -1.98 8.46
C GLU A 69 -16.29 -0.48 8.61
N LEU A 70 -15.30 0.38 8.41
CA LEU A 70 -15.46 1.84 8.59
C LEU A 70 -16.17 2.53 7.43
N ASP A 71 -15.84 2.13 6.20
CA ASP A 71 -16.31 2.77 4.99
C ASP A 71 -16.34 1.75 3.83
N PRO A 72 -17.41 0.92 3.75
CA PRO A 72 -17.55 -0.10 2.72
C PRO A 72 -17.57 0.47 1.30
N GLU A 73 -18.21 1.62 1.11
CA GLU A 73 -18.30 2.31 -0.18
C GLU A 73 -16.93 2.85 -0.60
N GLY A 74 -16.22 3.54 0.29
CA GLY A 74 -14.86 4.01 0.02
C GLY A 74 -13.87 2.87 -0.20
N TYR A 75 -14.06 1.72 0.45
CA TYR A 75 -13.24 0.54 0.19
C TYR A 75 -13.45 -0.04 -1.22
N LYS A 76 -14.69 -0.02 -1.75
CA LYS A 76 -14.94 -0.40 -3.15
C LYS A 76 -14.21 0.52 -4.12
N GLU A 77 -14.31 1.83 -3.91
CA GLU A 77 -13.61 2.83 -4.73
C GLU A 77 -12.09 2.65 -4.64
N TYR A 78 -11.58 2.35 -3.43
CA TYR A 78 -10.17 2.03 -3.21
C TYR A 78 -9.70 0.84 -4.05
N LEU A 79 -10.48 -0.26 -4.09
CA LEU A 79 -10.14 -1.43 -4.90
C LEU A 79 -10.13 -1.13 -6.40
N GLU A 80 -11.12 -0.38 -6.89
CA GLU A 80 -11.16 0.05 -8.29
C GLU A 80 -9.95 0.92 -8.65
N ASN A 81 -9.58 1.85 -7.78
CA ASN A 81 -8.41 2.71 -7.96
C ASN A 81 -7.10 1.92 -7.97
N GLU A 82 -6.94 0.93 -7.08
CA GLU A 82 -5.77 0.05 -7.06
C GLU A 82 -5.69 -0.81 -8.33
N GLU A 83 -6.82 -1.35 -8.82
CA GLU A 83 -6.85 -2.10 -10.07
C GLU A 83 -6.43 -1.23 -11.25
N GLN A 84 -6.98 -0.02 -11.37
CA GLN A 84 -6.59 0.93 -12.40
C GLN A 84 -5.10 1.30 -12.33
N ARG A 85 -4.59 1.51 -11.12
CA ARG A 85 -3.17 1.81 -10.88
C ARG A 85 -2.27 0.65 -11.32
N MET A 86 -2.64 -0.59 -10.97
CA MET A 86 -1.90 -1.78 -11.38
C MET A 86 -1.92 -1.96 -12.90
N LYS A 87 -3.05 -1.68 -13.55
CA LYS A 87 -3.16 -1.68 -15.02
C LYS A 87 -2.21 -0.66 -15.66
N LYS A 88 -2.22 0.59 -15.18
CA LYS A 88 -1.31 1.65 -15.66
C LYS A 88 0.15 1.29 -15.45
N LEU A 89 0.50 0.71 -14.30
CA LEU A 89 1.87 0.23 -14.03
C LEU A 89 2.30 -0.88 -15.00
N LYS A 90 1.41 -1.83 -15.28
CA LYS A 90 1.68 -2.92 -16.24
C LYS A 90 1.87 -2.39 -17.66
N GLU A 91 1.03 -1.47 -18.10
CA GLU A 91 1.15 -0.82 -19.42
C GLU A 91 2.46 -0.02 -19.51
N SER A 92 2.79 0.78 -18.49
CA SER A 92 4.03 1.54 -18.43
C SER A 92 5.26 0.63 -18.48
N ARG A 93 5.23 -0.50 -17.76
CA ARG A 93 6.33 -1.46 -17.78
C ARG A 93 6.50 -2.10 -19.16
N LYS A 94 5.40 -2.48 -19.81
CA LYS A 94 5.43 -3.04 -21.17
C LYS A 94 6.01 -2.04 -22.18
N GLN A 95 5.59 -0.77 -22.10
CA GLN A 95 6.13 0.28 -22.96
C GLN A 95 7.63 0.50 -22.73
N HIS A 96 8.07 0.47 -21.46
CA HIS A 96 9.48 0.59 -21.14
C HIS A 96 10.30 -0.59 -21.69
N GLU A 97 9.83 -1.82 -21.52
CA GLU A 97 10.47 -3.03 -22.07
C GLU A 97 10.56 -2.96 -23.60
N GLN A 98 9.52 -2.49 -24.29
CA GLN A 98 9.53 -2.29 -25.75
C GLN A 98 10.58 -1.25 -26.19
N ARG A 99 10.64 -0.10 -25.51
CA ARG A 99 11.64 0.94 -25.80
C ARG A 99 13.06 0.42 -25.62
N MET A 100 13.33 -0.34 -24.56
CA MET A 100 14.64 -0.93 -24.32
C MET A 100 15.05 -1.90 -25.44
N VAL A 101 14.12 -2.72 -25.94
CA VAL A 101 14.39 -3.62 -27.07
C VAL A 101 14.67 -2.84 -28.36
N GLU A 102 13.88 -1.80 -28.65
CA GLU A 102 14.09 -0.94 -29.82
C GLU A 102 15.45 -0.22 -29.75
N GLU A 103 15.82 0.32 -28.58
CA GLU A 103 17.12 0.95 -28.34
C GLU A 103 18.27 -0.06 -28.49
N GLU A 104 18.13 -1.28 -27.98
CA GLU A 104 19.12 -2.35 -28.20
C GLU A 104 19.27 -2.73 -29.67
N GLU A 105 18.18 -2.83 -30.43
CA GLU A 105 18.23 -3.11 -31.86
C GLU A 105 18.91 -1.99 -32.66
N ILE A 106 18.58 -0.72 -32.35
CA ILE A 106 19.21 0.45 -32.98
C ILE A 106 20.71 0.49 -32.65
N SER A 107 21.07 0.22 -31.39
CA SER A 107 22.46 0.11 -30.94
C SER A 107 23.19 -1.00 -31.70
N ARG A 108 22.63 -2.21 -31.80
CA ARG A 108 23.25 -3.32 -32.55
C ARG A 108 23.47 -3.00 -34.02
N LYS A 109 22.51 -2.34 -34.69
CA LYS A 109 22.64 -1.91 -36.09
C LYS A 109 23.76 -0.89 -36.26
N SER A 110 23.78 0.15 -35.43
CA SER A 110 24.80 1.19 -35.48
C SER A 110 26.21 0.68 -35.19
N TRP A 111 26.41 -0.22 -34.20
CA TRP A 111 27.71 -0.86 -33.96
C TRP A 111 28.13 -1.85 -35.06
N GLY A 112 27.17 -2.47 -35.76
CA GLY A 112 27.43 -3.39 -36.88
C GLY A 112 27.88 -2.66 -38.15
N GLU A 113 27.45 -1.42 -38.35
CA GLU A 113 27.89 -0.56 -39.45
C GLU A 113 29.31 0.00 -39.22
N VAL A 114 29.66 0.35 -37.99
CA VAL A 114 31.00 0.89 -37.63
C VAL A 114 32.12 -0.17 -37.73
N LYS A 115 31.81 -1.47 -37.67
CA LYS A 115 32.80 -2.57 -37.79
C LYS A 115 33.11 -3.00 -39.23
N ARG A 116 32.48 -2.39 -40.25
CA ARG A 116 32.67 -2.75 -41.67
C ARG A 116 33.59 -1.78 -42.44
N GLU A 117 34.27 -0.88 -41.76
CA GLU A 117 35.40 -0.07 -42.29
C GLU A 117 36.74 -0.63 -41.79
#